data_AF-A0A914Y6I1-F1
#
_entry.id   AF-A0A914Y6I1-F1
#
_cell.length_a   1.000
_cell.length_b   1.000
_cell.length_c   1.000
_cell.angle_alpha   90.00
_cell.angle_beta   90.00
_cell.angle_gamma   90.00
#
_symmetry.space_group_name_H-M   'P 1'
#
loop_
_entity.id
_entity.type
_entity.pdbx_description
1 polymer ?
#
loop_
_entity_poly.entity_id
_entity_poly.type
_entity_poly.pdbx_seq_one_letter_code
_entity_poly.pdbx_strand_id
1 'polypeptide(L)'
;MSLRNRKITDLNNNPPKNEQKPPWVPGLKFWKRKKIAPTQDNADGKRDLSSAFSEHIWDAEELSLNHNQSNINLKQPQQSKGLSQAAAADLLLRNGPNALPKPKEISDLRLFLKQFANLLWILLLVTDALSLIAFIANPK
;
A
#
# COMPACT_ATOMS: atom_id res chain seq x y z
N MET A 1 24.82 -2.99 -50.16
CA MET A 1 23.91 -3.48 -49.10
C MET A 1 23.30 -2.26 -48.41
N SER A 2 21.99 -2.11 -48.51
CA SER A 2 21.27 -0.84 -48.37
C SER A 2 20.26 -0.91 -47.22
N LEU A 3 20.33 0.11 -46.35
CA LEU A 3 19.30 0.66 -45.46
C LEU A 3 18.75 -0.19 -44.29
N ARG A 4 18.83 0.35 -43.06
CA ARG A 4 17.70 1.13 -42.47
C ARG A 4 18.00 1.61 -41.05
N ASN A 5 18.14 2.92 -40.92
CA ASN A 5 17.87 3.67 -39.69
C ASN A 5 16.43 3.39 -39.23
N ARG A 6 16.22 2.95 -37.98
CA ARG A 6 14.88 2.97 -37.37
C ARG A 6 14.77 4.17 -36.44
N LYS A 7 14.04 5.15 -36.94
CA LYS A 7 13.47 6.29 -36.23
C LYS A 7 12.55 5.76 -35.13
N ILE A 8 12.81 6.10 -33.87
CA ILE A 8 11.89 5.88 -32.76
C ILE A 8 10.88 7.04 -32.84
N THR A 9 9.69 6.77 -33.36
CA THR A 9 8.55 7.69 -33.36
C THR A 9 7.45 7.14 -32.45
N ASP A 10 7.14 7.93 -31.42
CA ASP A 10 5.81 8.23 -30.90
C ASP A 10 4.92 7.05 -30.46
N LEU A 11 5.11 6.60 -29.22
CA LEU A 11 4.02 5.95 -28.46
C LEU A 11 3.08 7.03 -27.92
N ASN A 12 2.23 7.52 -28.82
CA ASN A 12 1.06 8.34 -28.53
C ASN A 12 0.03 7.50 -27.75
N ASN A 13 -0.13 7.79 -26.47
CA ASN A 13 -1.12 7.16 -25.58
C ASN A 13 -2.52 7.74 -25.81
N ASN A 14 -3.18 7.36 -26.89
CA ASN A 14 -4.61 7.56 -27.05
C ASN A 14 -5.34 6.22 -26.99
N PRO A 15 -6.27 6.01 -26.04
CA PRO A 15 -7.06 4.78 -25.99
C PRO A 15 -8.08 4.76 -27.15
N PRO A 16 -8.31 3.61 -27.81
CA PRO A 16 -9.31 3.50 -28.86
C PRO A 16 -10.71 3.70 -28.28
N LYS A 17 -11.43 4.72 -28.76
CA LYS A 17 -12.84 4.97 -28.44
C LYS A 17 -13.75 4.21 -29.41
N ASN A 18 -14.07 2.93 -29.17
CA ASN A 18 -15.30 2.31 -29.71
C ASN A 18 -15.65 0.94 -29.08
N GLU A 19 -16.08 0.90 -27.82
CA GLU A 19 -16.86 -0.27 -27.36
C GLU A 19 -18.28 -0.23 -27.95
N GLN A 20 -18.48 -0.90 -29.08
CA GLN A 20 -19.82 -1.20 -29.61
C GLN A 20 -20.42 -2.37 -28.82
N LYS A 21 -21.51 -2.12 -28.09
CA LYS A 21 -22.21 -3.14 -27.30
C LYS A 21 -23.01 -4.08 -28.22
N PRO A 22 -22.98 -5.41 -28.00
CA PRO A 22 -23.71 -6.36 -28.84
C PRO A 22 -25.23 -6.22 -28.69
N PRO A 23 -26.00 -6.47 -29.76
CA PRO A 23 -27.39 -6.01 -29.90
C PRO A 23 -28.46 -6.82 -29.13
N TRP A 24 -28.11 -7.88 -28.38
CA TRP A 24 -29.12 -8.78 -27.80
C TRP A 24 -29.22 -8.82 -26.27
N VAL A 25 -28.59 -7.91 -25.50
CA VAL A 25 -28.76 -7.94 -24.04
C VAL A 25 -30.04 -7.18 -23.64
N PRO A 26 -31.16 -7.85 -23.28
CA PRO A 26 -32.34 -7.16 -22.76
C PRO A 26 -31.97 -6.47 -21.45
N GLY A 27 -32.43 -5.22 -21.30
CA GLY A 27 -32.02 -4.31 -20.25
C GLY A 27 -32.47 -4.71 -18.84
N LEU A 28 -31.81 -5.70 -18.23
CA LEU A 28 -31.83 -5.87 -16.78
C LEU A 28 -30.98 -4.75 -16.15
N LYS A 29 -31.66 -3.66 -15.79
CA LYS A 29 -31.09 -2.50 -15.06
C LYS A 29 -30.82 -2.81 -13.58
N PHE A 30 -30.45 -4.04 -13.22
CA PHE A 30 -30.30 -4.40 -11.81
C PHE A 30 -28.86 -4.34 -11.30
N TRP A 31 -27.84 -4.28 -12.16
CA TRP A 31 -26.45 -4.19 -11.72
C TRP A 31 -25.74 -2.93 -12.21
N LYS A 32 -26.20 -1.77 -11.76
CA LYS A 32 -25.28 -0.67 -11.53
C LYS A 32 -24.53 -1.02 -10.23
N ARG A 33 -23.50 -1.88 -10.33
CA ARG A 33 -22.50 -1.98 -9.27
C ARG A 33 -21.99 -0.55 -9.06
N LYS A 34 -22.34 0.07 -7.92
CA LYS A 34 -21.54 1.20 -7.45
C LYS A 34 -20.12 0.68 -7.44
N LYS A 35 -19.23 1.27 -8.25
CA LYS A 35 -17.80 1.15 -8.01
C LYS A 35 -17.61 1.72 -6.61
N ILE A 36 -17.60 0.83 -5.62
CA ILE A 36 -17.08 1.15 -4.31
C ILE A 36 -15.63 1.47 -4.63
N ALA A 37 -15.31 2.77 -4.68
CA ALA A 37 -13.92 3.17 -4.70
C ALA A 37 -13.28 2.44 -3.52
N PRO A 38 -12.13 1.77 -3.71
CA PRO A 38 -11.48 1.10 -2.61
C PRO A 38 -11.36 2.11 -1.48
N THR A 39 -12.01 1.83 -0.35
CA THR A 39 -11.65 2.48 0.90
C THR A 39 -10.14 2.31 0.99
N GLN A 40 -9.43 3.44 1.10
CA GLN A 40 -7.98 3.44 1.27
C GLN A 40 -7.67 2.89 2.66
N ASP A 41 -7.86 1.58 2.81
CA ASP A 41 -7.18 0.77 3.79
C ASP A 41 -5.75 0.74 3.26
N ASN A 42 -4.96 1.76 3.63
CA ASN A 42 -3.57 1.91 3.22
C ASN A 42 -2.74 0.73 3.76
N ALA A 43 -2.77 -0.41 3.06
CA ALA A 43 -1.97 -1.58 3.39
C ALA A 43 -0.90 -1.86 2.32
N ASP A 44 -1.15 -1.56 1.03
CA ASP A 44 -0.18 -1.88 -0.04
C ASP A 44 -0.05 -0.74 -1.05
N GLY A 45 0.29 0.46 -0.57
CA GLY A 45 0.81 1.52 -1.43
C GLY A 45 2.26 1.19 -1.80
N LYS A 46 2.47 0.58 -2.97
CA LYS A 46 3.80 0.35 -3.55
C LYS A 46 4.42 1.71 -3.89
N ARG A 47 4.97 2.38 -2.87
CA ARG A 47 5.71 3.63 -3.02
C ARG A 47 6.92 3.35 -3.88
N ASP A 48 7.10 4.13 -4.94
CA ASP A 48 8.32 4.07 -5.73
C ASP A 48 9.46 4.65 -4.89
N LEU A 49 10.26 3.76 -4.31
CA LEU A 49 11.39 4.11 -3.44
C LEU A 49 12.64 4.48 -4.24
N SER A 50 12.64 4.29 -5.56
CA SER A 50 13.82 4.48 -6.40
C SER A 50 14.29 5.94 -6.45
N SER A 51 13.38 6.90 -6.31
CA SER A 51 13.69 8.34 -6.27
C SER A 51 13.93 8.88 -4.87
N ALA A 52 13.65 8.09 -3.82
CA ALA A 52 13.72 8.55 -2.43
C ALA A 52 15.14 8.52 -1.85
N PHE A 53 16.08 7.79 -2.48
CA PHE A 53 17.42 7.59 -1.96
C PHE A 53 18.48 7.94 -3.00
N SER A 54 19.25 9.01 -2.75
CA SER A 54 20.37 9.45 -3.59
C SER A 54 21.75 9.18 -2.97
N GLU A 55 21.82 8.61 -1.77
CA GLU A 55 23.08 8.47 -1.03
C GLU A 55 24.11 7.59 -1.76
N HIS A 56 23.64 6.65 -2.57
CA HIS A 56 24.47 5.70 -3.31
C HIS A 56 25.25 6.32 -4.48
N ILE A 57 24.88 7.53 -4.93
CA ILE A 57 25.59 8.26 -6.01
C ILE A 57 26.59 9.29 -5.46
N TRP A 58 26.64 9.50 -4.15
CA TRP A 58 27.53 10.49 -3.54
C TRP A 58 28.96 9.98 -3.41
N ASP A 59 29.91 10.88 -3.61
CA ASP A 59 31.32 10.61 -3.34
C ASP A 59 31.60 10.71 -1.82
N ALA A 60 32.74 10.16 -1.37
CA ALA A 60 33.10 10.14 0.05
C ALA A 60 33.19 11.55 0.65
N GLU A 61 33.63 12.54 -0.13
CA GLU A 61 33.68 13.95 0.27
C GLU A 61 32.27 14.51 0.51
N GLU A 62 31.35 14.28 -0.42
CA GLU A 62 29.96 14.71 -0.33
C GLU A 62 29.23 14.03 0.84
N LEU A 63 29.49 12.74 1.05
CA LEU A 63 28.95 11.98 2.17
C LEU A 63 29.39 12.56 3.52
N SER A 64 30.67 12.95 3.62
CA SER A 64 31.22 13.61 4.82
C SER A 64 30.53 14.96 5.08
N LEU A 65 30.32 15.75 4.02
CA LEU A 65 29.65 17.06 4.11
C LEU A 65 28.17 16.94 4.47
N ASN A 66 27.46 15.95 3.93
CA ASN A 66 26.04 15.74 4.23
C ASN A 66 25.84 15.11 5.62
N HIS A 67 26.77 14.26 6.07
CA HIS A 67 26.76 13.61 7.37
C HIS A 67 27.92 14.06 8.26
N ASN A 68 28.02 15.37 8.50
CA ASN A 68 29.11 15.96 9.30
C ASN A 68 29.33 15.32 10.68
N GLN A 69 28.25 14.81 11.30
CA GLN A 69 28.30 14.19 12.62
C GLN A 69 28.98 12.81 12.65
N SER A 70 29.16 12.18 11.48
CA SER A 70 29.73 10.82 11.35
C SER A 70 31.26 10.77 11.45
N ASN A 71 31.94 11.93 11.51
CA ASN A 71 33.39 12.05 11.67
C ASN A 71 34.20 11.14 10.71
N ILE A 72 33.84 11.16 9.43
CA ILE A 72 34.49 10.38 8.37
C ILE A 72 35.85 11.01 8.03
N ASN A 73 36.91 10.21 8.08
CA ASN A 73 38.25 10.65 7.69
C ASN A 73 38.55 10.23 6.24
N LEU A 74 38.56 11.20 5.32
CA LEU A 74 38.79 10.98 3.88
C LEU A 74 40.21 10.47 3.55
N LYS A 75 41.21 10.86 4.34
CA LYS A 75 42.62 10.50 4.10
C LYS A 75 42.96 9.12 4.64
N GLN A 76 42.35 8.75 5.77
CA GLN A 76 42.59 7.49 6.46
C GLN A 76 41.24 6.94 6.96
N PRO A 77 40.50 6.21 6.11
CA PRO A 77 39.16 5.73 6.46
C PRO A 77 39.16 4.81 7.69
N GLN A 78 40.26 4.09 7.92
CA GLN A 78 40.47 3.22 9.09
C GLN A 78 40.46 3.97 10.43
N GLN A 79 40.71 5.28 10.44
CA GLN A 79 40.71 6.11 11.66
C GLN A 79 39.41 6.89 11.84
N SER A 80 38.38 6.63 11.03
CA SER A 80 37.08 7.28 11.17
C SER A 80 36.45 6.90 12.51
N LYS A 81 36.04 7.90 13.29
CA LYS A 81 35.55 7.69 14.67
C LYS A 81 34.06 7.36 14.74
N GLY A 82 33.31 7.65 13.67
CA GLY A 82 31.86 7.48 13.67
C GLY A 82 31.14 8.53 14.52
N LEU A 83 29.89 8.22 14.84
CA LEU A 83 29.01 9.08 15.65
C LEU A 83 29.37 9.00 17.14
N SER A 84 29.33 10.13 17.84
CA SER A 84 29.52 10.15 19.29
C SER A 84 28.33 9.52 20.03
N GLN A 85 28.56 8.98 21.22
CA GLN A 85 27.49 8.32 21.99
C GLN A 85 26.33 9.26 22.33
N ALA A 86 26.62 10.54 22.61
CA ALA A 86 25.60 11.56 22.84
C ALA A 86 24.78 11.84 21.57
N ALA A 87 25.43 12.03 20.41
CA ALA A 87 24.73 12.27 19.16
C ALA A 87 23.94 11.03 18.70
N ALA A 88 24.44 9.81 18.97
CA ALA A 88 23.71 8.57 18.73
C ALA A 88 22.45 8.48 19.59
N ALA A 89 22.51 8.87 20.86
CA ALA A 89 21.34 8.94 21.73
C ALA A 89 20.32 9.97 21.23
N ASP A 90 20.77 11.14 20.79
CA ASP A 90 19.91 12.17 20.20
C ASP A 90 19.22 11.68 18.92
N LEU A 91 19.94 10.96 18.04
CA LEU A 91 19.36 10.38 16.83
C LEU A 91 18.36 9.26 17.17
N LEU A 92 18.64 8.45 18.20
CA LEU A 92 17.73 7.40 18.63
C LEU A 92 16.42 7.98 19.17
N LEU A 93 16.48 9.10 19.92
CA LEU A 93 15.30 9.80 20.41
C LEU A 93 14.49 10.44 19.28
N ARG A 94 15.16 10.95 18.24
CA ARG A 94 14.51 11.63 17.11
C ARG A 94 13.90 10.67 16.09
N ASN A 95 14.67 9.67 15.67
CA ASN A 95 14.30 8.76 14.57
C ASN A 95 13.64 7.48 15.07
N GLY A 96 13.77 7.18 16.37
CA GLY A 96 13.35 5.92 16.95
C GLY A 96 14.32 4.77 16.66
N PRO A 97 14.01 3.57 17.16
CA PRO A 97 14.81 2.38 16.88
C PRO A 97 14.75 2.02 15.40
N ASN A 98 15.89 1.58 14.84
CA ASN A 98 15.96 1.02 13.49
C ASN A 98 15.36 -0.40 13.45
N ALA A 99 14.08 -0.51 13.73
CA ALA A 99 13.30 -1.72 13.71
C ALA A 99 12.02 -1.47 12.94
N LEU A 100 11.69 -2.37 12.02
CA LEU A 100 10.42 -2.29 11.31
C LEU A 100 9.27 -2.49 12.31
N PRO A 101 8.21 -1.66 12.24
CA PRO A 101 7.05 -1.88 13.09
C PRO A 101 6.47 -3.26 12.76
N LYS A 102 6.11 -4.01 13.80
CA LYS A 102 5.42 -5.29 13.61
C LYS A 102 4.14 -5.06 12.80
N PRO A 103 3.79 -6.00 11.90
CA PRO A 103 2.52 -5.91 11.20
C PRO A 103 1.38 -5.85 12.23
N LYS A 104 0.32 -5.12 11.91
CA LYS A 104 -0.82 -4.94 12.80
C LYS A 104 -1.46 -6.28 13.10
N GLU A 105 -1.31 -6.76 14.34
CA GLU A 105 -2.00 -7.96 14.81
C GLU A 105 -3.50 -7.69 14.89
N ILE A 106 -4.29 -8.59 14.32
CA ILE A 106 -5.75 -8.59 14.42
C ILE A 106 -6.12 -9.71 15.38
N SER A 107 -6.89 -9.41 16.42
CA SER A 107 -7.38 -10.42 17.36
C SER A 107 -8.19 -11.50 16.63
N ASP A 108 -8.03 -12.77 17.02
CA ASP A 108 -8.72 -13.91 16.40
C ASP A 108 -10.25 -13.74 16.39
N LEU A 109 -10.84 -13.22 17.47
CA LEU A 109 -12.28 -12.94 17.54
C LEU A 109 -12.74 -11.93 16.48
N ARG A 110 -11.90 -10.93 16.18
CA ARG A 110 -12.20 -9.94 15.13
C ARG A 110 -12.12 -10.58 13.74
N LEU A 111 -11.17 -11.49 13.53
CA LEU A 111 -11.07 -12.24 12.28
C LEU A 111 -12.28 -13.16 12.10
N PHE A 112 -12.71 -13.84 13.17
CA PHE A 112 -13.91 -14.66 13.21
C PHE A 112 -15.18 -13.85 12.88
N LEU A 113 -15.42 -12.74 13.57
CA LEU A 113 -16.59 -11.89 13.32
C LEU A 113 -16.61 -11.31 11.90
N LYS A 114 -15.44 -11.07 11.29
CA LYS A 114 -15.34 -10.63 9.89
C LYS A 114 -15.92 -11.68 8.91
N GLN A 115 -15.92 -12.97 9.25
CA GLN A 115 -16.49 -14.02 8.42
C GLN A 115 -18.03 -13.98 8.39
N PHE A 116 -18.66 -13.60 9.51
CA PHE A 116 -20.11 -13.48 9.63
C PHE A 116 -20.65 -12.15 9.09
N ALA A 117 -19.78 -11.20 8.74
CA ALA A 117 -20.17 -9.92 8.15
C ALA A 117 -20.54 -10.02 6.64
N ASN A 118 -20.74 -11.22 6.11
CA ASN A 118 -21.24 -11.41 4.75
C ASN A 118 -22.74 -11.04 4.68
N LEU A 119 -23.16 -10.42 3.58
CA LEU A 119 -24.56 -10.06 3.32
C LEU A 119 -25.53 -11.23 3.51
N LEU A 120 -25.15 -12.45 3.07
CA LEU A 120 -25.98 -13.64 3.22
C LEU A 120 -26.12 -14.08 4.69
N TRP A 121 -25.05 -13.96 5.48
CA TRP A 121 -25.08 -14.26 6.92
C TRP A 121 -25.98 -13.27 7.67
N ILE A 122 -25.90 -11.98 7.33
CA ILE A 122 -26.77 -10.95 7.92
C ILE A 122 -28.23 -11.23 7.58
N LEU A 123 -28.53 -11.60 6.33
CA LEU A 123 -29.90 -11.94 5.92
C LEU A 123 -30.45 -13.13 6.72
N LEU A 124 -29.64 -14.18 6.90
CA LEU A 124 -30.01 -15.37 7.68
C LEU A 124 -30.29 -15.01 9.15
N LEU A 125 -29.44 -14.19 9.77
CA LEU A 125 -29.65 -13.73 11.16
C LEU A 125 -30.95 -12.93 11.31
N VAL A 126 -31.29 -12.09 10.33
CA VAL A 126 -32.55 -11.33 10.35
C VAL A 126 -33.76 -12.27 10.24
N THR A 127 -33.71 -13.24 9.33
CA THR A 127 -34.82 -14.20 9.18
C THR A 127 -34.97 -15.09 10.40
N ASP A 128 -33.86 -15.53 11.00
CA ASP A 128 -33.85 -16.38 12.19
C ASP A 128 -34.41 -15.62 13.40
N ALA A 129 -33.96 -14.38 13.61
CA ALA A 129 -34.52 -13.51 14.64
C ALA A 129 -36.03 -13.27 14.46
N LEU A 130 -36.48 -13.01 13.22
CA LEU A 130 -37.91 -12.83 12.93
C LEU A 130 -38.72 -14.10 13.21
N SER A 131 -38.17 -15.27 12.87
CA SER A 131 -38.78 -16.57 13.17
C SER A 131 -38.89 -16.81 14.68
N LEU A 132 -37.83 -16.54 15.43
CA LEU A 132 -37.82 -16.67 16.88
C LEU A 132 -38.82 -15.72 17.55
N ILE A 133 -38.89 -14.47 17.10
CA ILE A 133 -39.88 -13.49 17.58
C ILE A 133 -41.30 -13.98 17.30
N ALA A 134 -41.58 -14.49 16.10
CA ALA A 134 -42.89 -15.01 15.74
C ALA A 134 -43.31 -16.21 16.61
N PHE A 135 -42.36 -17.08 16.96
CA PHE A 135 -42.58 -18.20 17.87
C PHE A 135 -42.92 -17.73 19.29
N ILE A 136 -42.16 -16.77 19.83
CA ILE A 136 -42.39 -16.24 21.18
C ILE A 136 -43.71 -15.42 21.25
N ALA A 137 -44.05 -14.70 20.19
CA ALA A 137 -45.24 -13.85 20.14
C ALA A 137 -46.56 -14.65 20.00
N ASN A 138 -46.50 -15.86 19.44
CA ASN A 138 -47.60 -16.82 19.45
C ASN A 138 -47.22 -18.06 20.26
N PRO A 139 -47.16 -17.96 21.60
CA PRO A 139 -47.02 -19.13 22.44
C PRO A 139 -48.34 -19.89 22.36
N LYS A 140 -48.35 -20.98 21.59
CA LYS A 140 -49.43 -21.97 21.68
C LYS A 140 -49.34 -22.72 23.00
#